data_AF-A0A0R1VCA5-F1
#
_entry.id   AF-A0A0R1VCA5-F1
#
_cell.length_a   1.000
_cell.length_b   1.000
_cell.length_c   1.000
_cell.angle_alpha   90.00
_cell.angle_beta   90.00
_cell.angle_gamma   90.00
#
_symmetry.space_group_name_H-M   'P 1'
#
loop_
_entity.id
_entity.type
_entity.pdbx_description
1 polymer ?
#
loop_
_entity_poly.entity_id
_entity_poly.type
_entity_poly.pdbx_seq_one_letter_code
_entity_poly.pdbx_strand_id
1 'polypeptide(L)'
;MENIIVALVLWVLGGLIIWKLILPDWNKKKRVRAILWGFVAFTFIIDGFVGITGNYENTNSSSENTSSSSKISSKQSQSSNKASSKSSSKKGSESKANKALEKWLEQDQEWAYGKLDSDGNSTDSGEPQSQFNWSTHIQKMTYSKNDHLSIYFFDSQSLSKTEKDEIVSSARNSAIAALMDAGVIDDDEASDGLSVTVYQGNKIIGTSKILNKNEILWD
;
A
#
# COMPACT_ATOMS: atom_id res chain seq x y z
N MET A 1 -0.85 -45.15 -0.20
CA MET A 1 -1.27 -44.55 1.09
C MET A 1 -0.08 -44.12 1.93
N GLU A 2 1.00 -44.91 1.98
CA GLU A 2 2.20 -44.62 2.78
C GLU A 2 2.92 -43.31 2.39
N ASN A 3 3.04 -43.00 1.08
CA ASN A 3 3.72 -41.78 0.62
C ASN A 3 2.99 -40.48 0.98
N ILE A 4 1.66 -40.52 1.14
CA ILE A 4 0.86 -39.35 1.49
C ILE A 4 1.03 -39.02 2.98
N ILE A 5 1.11 -40.06 3.82
CA ILE A 5 1.34 -39.91 5.25
C ILE A 5 2.75 -39.34 5.51
N VAL A 6 3.76 -39.81 4.78
CA VAL A 6 5.14 -39.28 4.88
C VAL A 6 5.22 -37.82 4.44
N ALA A 7 4.52 -37.43 3.37
CA ALA A 7 4.48 -36.04 2.90
C ALA A 7 3.84 -35.10 3.94
N LEU A 8 2.75 -35.52 4.58
CA LEU A 8 2.09 -34.73 5.63
C LEU A 8 2.97 -34.59 6.88
N VAL A 9 3.67 -35.65 7.28
CA VAL A 9 4.60 -35.61 8.42
C VAL A 9 5.76 -34.64 8.15
N LEU A 10 6.30 -34.61 6.92
CA LEU A 10 7.36 -33.66 6.53
C LEU A 10 6.85 -32.22 6.50
N TRP A 11 5.62 -31.98 6.07
CA TRP A 11 5.01 -30.65 6.07
C TRP A 11 4.82 -30.12 7.49
N VAL A 12 4.34 -30.96 8.40
CA VAL A 12 4.16 -30.61 9.81
C VAL A 12 5.51 -30.37 10.49
N LEU A 13 6.52 -31.21 10.22
CA LEU A 13 7.87 -31.01 10.75
C LEU A 13 8.53 -29.73 10.22
N GLY A 14 8.37 -29.42 8.92
CA GLY A 14 8.81 -28.17 8.34
C GLY A 14 8.16 -26.96 9.00
N GLY A 15 6.83 -27.02 9.21
CA GLY A 15 6.08 -26.00 9.93
C GLY A 15 6.56 -25.82 11.38
N LEU A 16 6.87 -26.90 12.09
CA LEU A 16 7.39 -26.85 13.47
C LEU A 16 8.83 -26.34 13.55
N ILE A 17 9.68 -26.62 12.57
CA ILE A 17 11.04 -26.06 12.49
C ILE A 17 10.96 -24.57 12.20
N ILE A 18 10.12 -24.14 11.26
CA ILE A 18 9.86 -22.72 11.01
C ILE A 18 9.29 -22.05 12.27
N TRP A 19 8.31 -22.69 12.93
CA TRP A 19 7.76 -22.21 14.20
C TRP A 19 8.89 -22.02 15.23
N LYS A 20 9.73 -23.03 15.48
CA LYS A 20 10.72 -22.96 16.55
C LYS A 20 11.94 -22.08 16.23
N LEU A 21 12.30 -21.91 14.95
CA LEU A 21 13.45 -21.12 14.53
C LEU A 21 13.08 -19.64 14.33
N ILE A 22 11.84 -19.35 13.89
CA ILE A 22 11.36 -17.99 13.61
C ILE A 22 10.67 -17.34 14.82
N LEU A 23 10.14 -18.10 15.80
CA LEU A 23 9.40 -17.54 16.95
C LEU A 23 10.16 -17.07 18.20
N PRO A 24 11.45 -17.39 18.47
CA PRO A 24 12.04 -17.02 19.76
C PRO A 24 12.25 -15.50 19.92
N ASP A 25 12.20 -14.72 18.84
CA ASP A 25 12.41 -13.26 18.85
C ASP A 25 11.21 -12.41 18.38
N TRP A 26 9.99 -12.97 18.39
CA TRP A 26 8.77 -12.27 17.95
C TRP A 26 8.37 -11.04 18.77
N ASN A 27 8.93 -10.92 19.97
CA ASN A 27 8.68 -9.77 20.83
C ASN A 27 9.73 -8.65 20.68
N LYS A 28 10.76 -8.83 19.84
CA LYS A 28 11.89 -7.89 19.77
C LYS A 28 12.20 -7.32 18.39
N LYS A 29 11.66 -7.86 17.30
CA LYS A 29 11.98 -7.34 15.95
C LYS A 29 10.73 -7.18 15.08
N LYS A 30 10.23 -5.94 15.02
CA LYS A 30 9.18 -5.45 14.10
C LYS A 30 9.44 -5.85 12.63
N ARG A 31 10.71 -6.04 12.25
CA ARG A 31 11.17 -6.44 10.91
C ARG A 31 10.72 -7.85 10.48
N VAL A 32 10.51 -8.78 11.42
CA VAL A 32 10.07 -10.15 11.11
C VAL A 32 8.61 -10.16 10.64
N ARG A 33 7.79 -9.21 11.11
CA ARG A 33 6.39 -9.06 10.69
C ARG A 33 6.28 -8.57 9.25
N ALA A 34 7.13 -7.61 8.84
CA ALA A 34 7.16 -7.10 7.46
C ALA A 34 7.55 -8.17 6.43
N ILE A 35 8.54 -9.02 6.77
CA ILE A 35 8.94 -10.15 5.91
C ILE A 35 7.81 -11.18 5.79
N LEU A 36 7.07 -11.45 6.88
CA LEU A 36 5.93 -12.38 6.86
C LEU A 36 4.78 -11.87 5.96
N TRP A 37 4.46 -10.58 6.00
CA TRP A 37 3.47 -9.98 5.09
C TRP A 37 3.91 -10.02 3.62
N GLY A 38 5.22 -9.87 3.35
CA GLY A 38 5.78 -10.06 2.01
C GLY A 38 5.58 -11.49 1.46
N PHE A 39 5.71 -12.51 2.32
CA PHE A 39 5.44 -13.91 1.92
C PHE A 39 3.94 -14.20 1.70
N VAL A 40 3.04 -13.58 2.47
CA VAL A 40 1.58 -13.74 2.29
C VAL A 40 1.09 -13.13 0.97
N ALA A 41 1.72 -12.04 0.50
CA ALA A 41 1.44 -11.47 -0.82
C ALA A 41 1.92 -12.37 -1.98
N PHE A 42 2.98 -13.15 -1.77
CA PHE A 42 3.59 -14.00 -2.81
C PHE A 42 2.73 -15.22 -3.18
N THR A 43 1.95 -15.77 -2.24
CA THR A 43 1.11 -16.96 -2.49
C THR A 43 -0.16 -16.69 -3.30
N PHE A 44 -0.50 -15.43 -3.60
CA PHE A 44 -1.67 -15.07 -4.43
C PHE A 44 -1.34 -14.82 -5.91
N ILE A 45 -0.06 -14.80 -6.31
CA ILE A 45 0.34 -14.48 -7.69
C ILE A 45 0.48 -15.74 -8.58
N ILE A 46 0.54 -16.95 -8.01
CA ILE A 46 0.86 -18.17 -8.79
C ILE A 46 -0.37 -18.85 -9.42
N ASP A 47 -1.62 -18.54 -9.02
CA ASP A 47 -2.82 -19.14 -9.64
C ASP A 47 -3.47 -18.27 -10.75
N GLY A 48 -2.85 -17.13 -11.12
CA GLY A 48 -3.42 -16.18 -12.09
C GLY A 48 -3.01 -16.37 -13.55
N PHE A 49 -2.24 -17.40 -13.90
CA PHE A 49 -1.72 -17.59 -15.27
C PHE A 49 -2.15 -18.92 -15.90
N VAL A 50 -3.46 -19.07 -16.14
CA VAL A 50 -4.00 -20.04 -17.10
C VAL A 50 -4.93 -19.30 -18.08
N GLY A 51 -4.37 -18.99 -19.26
CA GLY A 51 -5.04 -19.00 -20.57
C GLY A 51 -6.28 -18.13 -20.80
N ILE A 52 -6.08 -16.90 -21.30
CA ILE A 52 -7.09 -16.22 -22.13
C ILE A 52 -6.71 -16.41 -23.61
N THR A 53 -7.26 -17.46 -24.21
CA THR A 53 -7.53 -17.51 -25.65
C THR A 53 -8.91 -18.14 -25.82
N GLY A 54 -9.91 -17.32 -26.17
CA GLY A 54 -11.29 -17.79 -26.26
C GLY A 54 -12.23 -16.69 -26.71
N ASN A 55 -12.22 -16.47 -28.02
CA ASN A 55 -13.19 -15.74 -28.82
C ASN A 55 -14.65 -16.06 -28.38
N TYR A 56 -15.50 -15.05 -28.21
CA TYR A 56 -16.93 -15.24 -28.43
C TYR A 56 -17.59 -13.98 -28.98
N GLU A 57 -18.51 -14.30 -29.86
CA GLU A 57 -19.17 -13.52 -30.86
C GLU A 57 -20.32 -12.70 -30.27
N ASN A 58 -20.60 -11.62 -30.97
CA ASN A 58 -21.71 -10.69 -30.88
C ASN A 58 -23.09 -11.39 -30.83
N THR A 59 -23.97 -10.98 -29.91
CA THR A 59 -25.41 -10.90 -30.19
C THR A 59 -26.06 -9.71 -29.45
N ASN A 60 -26.59 -8.79 -30.25
CA ASN A 60 -27.63 -7.82 -29.89
C ASN A 60 -28.85 -8.53 -29.29
N SER A 61 -29.56 -7.89 -28.37
CA SER A 61 -30.85 -7.25 -28.70
C SER A 61 -31.55 -6.60 -27.50
N SER A 62 -32.25 -5.52 -27.82
CA SER A 62 -33.44 -4.96 -27.20
C SER A 62 -33.37 -4.27 -25.83
N SER A 63 -33.29 -2.95 -25.96
CA SER A 63 -34.11 -1.95 -25.29
C SER A 63 -35.46 -2.41 -24.74
N GLU A 64 -35.85 -1.90 -23.57
CA GLU A 64 -37.02 -1.01 -23.47
C GLU A 64 -37.04 -0.17 -22.18
N ASN A 65 -37.60 1.03 -22.35
CA ASN A 65 -37.67 2.16 -21.44
C ASN A 65 -38.54 1.90 -20.19
N THR A 66 -38.36 2.70 -19.12
CA THR A 66 -39.30 3.79 -18.79
C THR A 66 -38.95 4.54 -17.50
N SER A 67 -39.07 5.85 -17.63
CA SER A 67 -38.91 6.95 -16.69
C SER A 67 -39.90 6.98 -15.52
N SER A 68 -39.52 7.58 -14.37
CA SER A 68 -40.07 8.88 -13.94
C SER A 68 -39.68 9.33 -12.52
N SER A 69 -39.46 10.63 -12.44
CA SER A 69 -39.22 11.56 -11.33
C SER A 69 -40.13 11.45 -10.10
N SER A 70 -39.60 11.75 -8.91
CA SER A 70 -40.25 12.68 -7.96
C SER A 70 -39.24 13.43 -7.06
N LYS A 71 -39.57 14.71 -6.79
CA LYS A 71 -38.84 15.72 -5.99
C LYS A 71 -39.30 15.73 -4.52
N ILE A 72 -38.63 16.58 -3.72
CA ILE A 72 -38.98 17.23 -2.42
C ILE A 72 -38.24 16.62 -1.22
N SER A 73 -37.76 17.33 -0.18
CA SER A 73 -37.22 18.67 0.12
C SER A 73 -36.88 18.67 1.63
N SER A 74 -35.76 19.30 2.01
CA SER A 74 -35.48 20.03 3.28
C SER A 74 -35.67 19.36 4.66
N LYS A 75 -34.61 19.33 5.50
CA LYS A 75 -34.54 20.15 6.74
C LYS A 75 -33.15 20.21 7.40
N GLN A 76 -32.75 21.43 7.72
CA GLN A 76 -31.63 21.86 8.56
C GLN A 76 -31.98 21.69 10.05
N SER A 77 -31.01 21.33 10.88
CA SER A 77 -31.00 21.63 12.33
C SER A 77 -29.56 21.62 12.86
N GLN A 78 -29.11 22.81 13.26
CA GLN A 78 -27.93 23.03 14.11
C GLN A 78 -28.21 22.49 15.52
N SER A 79 -27.22 21.83 16.13
CA SER A 79 -27.06 21.82 17.58
C SER A 79 -25.57 21.82 17.92
N SER A 80 -25.18 22.92 18.55
CA SER A 80 -23.87 23.17 19.15
C SER A 80 -23.56 22.16 20.25
N ASN A 81 -22.36 21.58 20.24
CA ASN A 81 -21.65 21.29 21.47
C ASN A 81 -20.15 21.53 21.31
N LYS A 82 -19.69 22.51 22.07
CA LYS A 82 -18.33 23.02 22.21
C LYS A 82 -17.51 22.01 23.01
N ALA A 83 -16.79 21.12 22.33
CA ALA A 83 -15.74 20.31 22.94
C ALA A 83 -14.39 20.98 22.70
N SER A 84 -13.65 21.21 23.79
CA SER A 84 -12.40 21.95 23.84
C SER A 84 -11.35 21.43 22.87
N SER A 85 -10.77 22.35 22.12
CA SER A 85 -9.64 22.17 21.22
C SER A 85 -8.39 21.59 21.89
N LYS A 86 -8.18 20.28 21.74
CA LYS A 86 -6.84 19.66 21.83
C LYS A 86 -6.08 19.94 20.51
N SER A 87 -5.80 21.20 20.24
CA SER A 87 -5.19 21.62 18.95
C SER A 87 -3.66 21.67 18.96
N SER A 88 -3.01 21.42 20.11
CA SER A 88 -1.55 21.55 20.23
C SER A 88 -0.76 20.26 19.97
N SER A 89 -1.41 19.08 19.93
CA SER A 89 -0.72 17.80 19.68
C SER A 89 -0.63 17.41 18.20
N LYS A 90 -1.46 17.98 17.32
CA LYS A 90 -1.62 17.53 15.92
C LYS A 90 -0.54 18.01 14.94
N LYS A 91 0.12 19.15 15.21
CA LYS A 91 1.23 19.62 14.36
C LYS A 91 2.51 18.79 14.57
N GLY A 92 2.66 18.20 15.76
CA GLY A 92 3.77 17.29 16.06
C GLY A 92 3.64 15.94 15.35
N SER A 93 2.42 15.43 15.15
CA SER A 93 2.20 14.16 14.45
C SER A 93 2.47 14.26 12.95
N GLU A 94 2.09 15.36 12.27
CA GLU A 94 2.40 15.55 10.84
C GLU A 94 3.91 15.68 10.56
N SER A 95 4.63 16.44 11.38
CA SER A 95 6.09 16.55 11.20
C SER A 95 6.79 15.20 11.45
N LYS A 96 6.33 14.44 12.46
CA LYS A 96 6.81 13.09 12.73
C LYS A 96 6.51 12.14 11.57
N ALA A 97 5.29 12.21 11.03
CA ALA A 97 4.83 11.43 9.89
C ALA A 97 5.72 11.68 8.66
N ASN A 98 5.91 12.95 8.28
CA ASN A 98 6.67 13.31 7.10
C ASN A 98 8.15 12.92 7.22
N LYS A 99 8.75 13.06 8.41
CA LYS A 99 10.12 12.56 8.65
C LYS A 99 10.23 11.04 8.55
N ALA A 100 9.22 10.31 9.02
CA ALA A 100 9.20 8.86 8.91
C ALA A 100 9.06 8.42 7.44
N LEU A 101 8.18 9.07 6.68
CA LEU A 101 7.99 8.81 5.25
C LEU A 101 9.25 9.11 4.43
N GLU A 102 9.90 10.24 4.69
CA GLU A 102 11.15 10.62 4.04
C GLU A 102 12.23 9.55 4.28
N LYS A 103 12.46 9.19 5.55
CA LYS A 103 13.45 8.16 5.91
C LYS A 103 13.16 6.79 5.28
N TRP A 104 11.90 6.36 5.26
CA TRP A 104 11.54 5.07 4.66
C TRP A 104 11.70 5.10 3.14
N LEU A 105 11.30 6.19 2.48
CA LEU A 105 11.50 6.34 1.04
C LEU A 105 12.98 6.35 0.67
N GLU A 106 13.82 7.06 1.42
CA GLU A 106 15.28 7.05 1.24
C GLU A 106 15.84 5.64 1.38
N GLN A 107 15.44 4.91 2.42
CA GLN A 107 15.87 3.53 2.62
C GLN A 107 15.40 2.60 1.48
N ASP A 108 14.16 2.73 1.02
CA ASP A 108 13.64 1.96 -0.12
C ASP A 108 14.44 2.28 -1.40
N GLN A 109 14.83 3.54 -1.62
CA GLN A 109 15.69 3.95 -2.73
C GLN A 109 17.10 3.36 -2.60
N GLU A 110 17.69 3.35 -1.41
CA GLU A 110 19.00 2.74 -1.17
C GLU A 110 18.98 1.22 -1.45
N TRP A 111 17.90 0.52 -1.10
CA TRP A 111 17.71 -0.87 -1.51
C TRP A 111 17.60 -1.02 -3.03
N ALA A 112 16.81 -0.17 -3.69
CA ALA A 112 16.64 -0.20 -5.14
C ALA A 112 17.97 0.03 -5.87
N TYR A 113 18.85 0.89 -5.34
CA TYR A 113 20.16 1.17 -5.91
C TYR A 113 21.27 0.20 -5.49
N GLY A 114 20.97 -0.82 -4.67
CA GLY A 114 21.98 -1.77 -4.19
C GLY A 114 23.02 -1.11 -3.27
N LYS A 115 22.60 -0.07 -2.52
CA LYS A 115 23.45 0.64 -1.58
C LYS A 115 23.43 0.06 -0.18
N LEU A 116 22.68 -1.01 0.04
CA LEU A 116 22.55 -1.69 1.32
C LEU A 116 23.00 -3.15 1.24
N ASP A 117 23.66 -3.62 2.29
CA ASP A 117 23.94 -5.04 2.51
C ASP A 117 22.69 -5.77 3.04
N SER A 118 22.75 -7.08 3.24
CA SER A 118 21.62 -7.88 3.73
C SER A 118 21.10 -7.46 5.11
N ASP A 119 21.89 -6.74 5.90
CA ASP A 119 21.53 -6.25 7.23
C ASP A 119 20.93 -4.83 7.20
N GLY A 120 20.97 -4.18 6.02
CA GLY A 120 20.50 -2.82 5.81
C GLY A 120 21.54 -1.75 6.17
N ASN A 121 22.83 -2.08 6.13
CA ASN A 121 23.92 -1.11 6.28
C ASN A 121 24.43 -0.65 4.92
N SER A 122 24.90 0.59 4.84
CA SER A 122 25.45 1.16 3.61
C SER A 122 26.68 0.40 3.11
N THR A 123 26.73 0.13 1.81
CA THR A 123 27.83 -0.55 1.13
C THR A 123 27.93 -0.10 -0.33
N ASP A 124 29.15 -0.16 -0.88
CA ASP A 124 29.41 0.13 -2.29
C ASP A 124 29.19 -1.10 -3.19
N SER A 125 29.01 -2.29 -2.61
CA SER A 125 28.93 -3.58 -3.31
C SER A 125 27.62 -4.34 -3.07
N GLY A 126 26.56 -3.65 -2.68
CA GLY A 126 25.24 -4.28 -2.52
C GLY A 126 24.62 -4.62 -3.87
N GLU A 127 23.65 -5.53 -3.87
CA GLU A 127 22.90 -5.89 -5.06
C GLU A 127 21.56 -5.14 -5.10
N PRO A 128 21.23 -4.46 -6.23
CA PRO A 128 19.93 -3.84 -6.43
C PRO A 128 18.78 -4.81 -6.18
N GLN A 129 17.83 -4.36 -5.36
CA GLN A 129 16.68 -5.16 -4.95
C GLN A 129 15.43 -4.71 -5.73
N SER A 130 15.03 -5.50 -6.72
CA SER A 130 13.99 -5.12 -7.69
C SER A 130 12.63 -4.82 -7.07
N GLN A 131 12.29 -5.45 -5.94
CA GLN A 131 11.07 -5.17 -5.20
C GLN A 131 10.97 -3.73 -4.68
N PHE A 132 12.07 -2.98 -4.64
CA PHE A 132 12.10 -1.57 -4.25
C PHE A 132 12.20 -0.61 -5.44
N ASN A 133 12.28 -1.09 -6.69
CA ASN A 133 12.45 -0.24 -7.87
C ASN A 133 11.38 0.84 -8.01
N TRP A 134 10.16 0.60 -7.51
CA TRP A 134 9.08 1.58 -7.47
C TRP A 134 9.51 2.91 -6.81
N SER A 135 10.39 2.85 -5.81
CA SER A 135 10.84 4.01 -5.03
C SER A 135 11.69 4.99 -5.85
N THR A 136 12.34 4.49 -6.91
CA THR A 136 13.17 5.31 -7.81
C THR A 136 12.33 6.23 -8.70
N HIS A 137 11.02 5.97 -8.81
CA HIS A 137 10.07 6.83 -9.52
C HIS A 137 9.44 7.90 -8.62
N ILE A 138 9.58 7.77 -7.30
CA ILE A 138 8.94 8.65 -6.32
C ILE A 138 9.96 9.65 -5.77
N GLN A 139 9.67 10.93 -5.95
CA GLN A 139 10.47 12.03 -5.44
C GLN A 139 10.29 12.22 -3.94
N LYS A 140 9.04 12.22 -3.47
CA LYS A 140 8.69 12.42 -2.07
C LYS A 140 7.30 11.91 -1.76
N MET A 141 7.05 11.63 -0.49
CA MET A 141 5.74 11.35 0.06
C MET A 141 5.47 12.27 1.24
N THR A 142 4.25 12.80 1.33
CA THR A 142 3.84 13.61 2.48
C THR A 142 2.49 13.19 3.00
N TYR A 143 2.37 13.12 4.31
CA TYR A 143 1.14 12.86 5.02
C TYR A 143 0.58 14.15 5.61
N SER A 144 -0.74 14.30 5.50
CA SER A 144 -1.51 15.41 6.04
C SER A 144 -2.71 14.89 6.83
N LYS A 145 -3.43 15.80 7.51
CA LYS A 145 -4.62 15.43 8.29
C LYS A 145 -5.62 14.63 7.46
N ASN A 146 -6.42 13.81 8.14
CA ASN A 146 -7.47 12.98 7.56
C ASN A 146 -6.94 11.88 6.64
N ASP A 147 -5.83 11.25 7.04
CA ASP A 147 -5.30 10.05 6.38
C ASP A 147 -5.04 10.24 4.89
N HIS A 148 -4.50 11.42 4.57
CA HIS A 148 -4.24 11.82 3.21
C HIS A 148 -2.74 11.81 2.89
N LEU A 149 -2.38 10.93 1.97
CA LEU A 149 -1.04 10.76 1.44
C LEU A 149 -0.93 11.46 0.08
N SER A 150 0.05 12.34 -0.05
CA SER A 150 0.46 12.90 -1.34
C SER A 150 1.74 12.22 -1.82
N ILE A 151 1.70 11.69 -3.04
CA ILE A 151 2.82 10.99 -3.68
C ILE A 151 3.29 11.83 -4.86
N TYR A 152 4.58 12.13 -4.93
CA TYR A 152 5.16 12.96 -5.99
C TYR A 152 6.07 12.11 -6.87
N PHE A 153 5.78 12.02 -8.17
CA PHE A 153 6.62 11.34 -9.15
C PHE A 153 7.74 12.26 -9.64
N PHE A 154 8.90 11.67 -9.93
CA PHE A 154 9.95 12.34 -10.73
C PHE A 154 9.48 12.50 -12.18
N ASP A 155 9.13 11.39 -12.82
CA ASP A 155 8.49 11.36 -14.13
C ASP A 155 7.46 10.23 -14.19
N SER A 156 6.24 10.57 -14.63
CA SER A 156 5.15 9.62 -14.82
C SER A 156 4.74 9.44 -16.28
N GLN A 157 5.30 10.23 -17.22
CA GLN A 157 4.87 10.21 -18.63
C GLN A 157 5.40 8.99 -19.38
N SER A 158 6.54 8.47 -18.94
CA SER A 158 7.17 7.25 -19.46
C SER A 158 6.49 5.96 -18.97
N LEU A 159 5.54 6.05 -18.04
CA LEU A 159 4.91 4.91 -17.39
C LEU A 159 3.49 4.66 -17.93
N SER A 160 3.17 3.40 -18.18
CA SER A 160 1.81 2.94 -18.44
C SER A 160 0.91 3.13 -17.21
N LYS A 161 -0.42 3.03 -17.42
CA LYS A 161 -1.38 3.08 -16.31
C LYS A 161 -1.10 2.00 -15.27
N THR A 162 -0.83 0.76 -15.71
CA THR A 162 -0.56 -0.38 -14.83
C THR A 162 0.69 -0.14 -13.98
N GLU A 163 1.79 0.33 -14.58
CA GLU A 163 3.02 0.64 -13.84
C GLU A 163 2.79 1.74 -12.80
N LYS A 164 2.03 2.78 -13.16
CA LYS A 164 1.67 3.83 -12.20
C LYS A 164 0.82 3.30 -11.04
N ASP A 165 -0.14 2.42 -11.32
CA ASP A 165 -0.98 1.78 -10.29
C ASP A 165 -0.12 0.93 -9.34
N GLU A 166 0.81 0.13 -9.88
CA GLU A 166 1.74 -0.69 -9.09
C GLU A 166 2.68 0.16 -8.23
N ILE A 167 3.27 1.22 -8.79
CA ILE A 167 4.16 2.12 -8.06
C ILE A 167 3.41 2.83 -6.94
N VAL A 168 2.20 3.35 -7.20
CA VAL A 168 1.39 4.02 -6.16
C VAL A 168 0.96 3.03 -5.08
N SER A 169 0.63 1.79 -5.44
CA SER A 169 0.30 0.74 -4.47
C SER A 169 1.48 0.45 -3.55
N SER A 170 2.67 0.25 -4.11
CA SER A 170 3.89 0.01 -3.34
C SER A 170 4.24 1.19 -2.44
N ALA A 171 4.17 2.42 -2.96
CA ALA A 171 4.41 3.64 -2.21
C ALA A 171 3.42 3.81 -1.05
N ARG A 172 2.12 3.53 -1.29
CA ARG A 172 1.08 3.58 -0.25
C ARG A 172 1.38 2.56 0.85
N ASN A 173 1.75 1.34 0.50
CA ASN A 173 2.03 0.28 1.47
C ASN A 173 3.28 0.60 2.31
N SER A 174 4.34 1.11 1.67
CA SER A 174 5.53 1.59 2.39
C SER A 174 5.16 2.76 3.33
N ALA A 175 4.34 3.70 2.87
CA ALA A 175 3.87 4.81 3.69
C ALA A 175 3.07 4.34 4.92
N ILE A 176 2.13 3.40 4.76
CA ILE A 176 1.37 2.82 5.88
C ILE A 176 2.34 2.20 6.90
N ALA A 177 3.29 1.38 6.44
CA ALA A 177 4.25 0.74 7.33
C ALA A 177 5.13 1.76 8.09
N ALA A 178 5.58 2.81 7.40
CA ALA A 178 6.34 3.91 8.01
C ALA A 178 5.54 4.66 9.08
N LEU A 179 4.27 4.96 8.80
CA LEU A 179 3.38 5.67 9.70
C LEU A 179 3.02 4.82 10.94
N MET A 180 2.78 3.52 10.76
CA MET A 180 2.56 2.57 11.85
C MET A 180 3.80 2.42 12.73
N ASP A 181 5.00 2.27 12.14
CA ASP A 181 6.24 2.17 12.92
C ASP A 181 6.50 3.42 13.74
N ALA A 182 6.18 4.58 13.16
CA ALA A 182 6.21 5.87 13.83
C ALA A 182 5.06 6.07 14.85
N GLY A 183 4.10 5.16 14.96
CA GLY A 183 2.92 5.29 15.83
C GLY A 183 2.10 6.54 15.50
N VAL A 184 2.02 6.88 14.22
CA VAL A 184 1.20 7.98 13.69
C VAL A 184 -0.21 7.49 13.38
N ILE A 185 -0.31 6.29 12.82
CA ILE A 185 -1.57 5.59 12.57
C ILE A 185 -1.58 4.26 13.33
N ASP A 186 -2.77 3.77 13.67
CA ASP A 186 -2.98 2.45 14.26
C ASP A 186 -3.38 1.37 13.22
N ASP A 187 -3.67 0.16 13.70
CA ASP A 187 -4.02 -0.99 12.85
C ASP A 187 -5.37 -0.79 12.14
N ASP A 188 -6.31 -0.06 12.76
CA ASP A 188 -7.63 0.20 12.18
C ASP A 188 -7.51 1.25 11.06
N GLU A 189 -6.78 2.34 11.32
CA GLU A 189 -6.47 3.38 10.32
C GLU A 189 -5.66 2.81 9.14
N ALA A 190 -4.73 1.89 9.41
CA ALA A 190 -3.98 1.19 8.38
C ALA A 190 -4.88 0.28 7.52
N SER A 191 -5.83 -0.43 8.15
CA SER A 191 -6.78 -1.32 7.47
C SER A 191 -7.78 -0.56 6.60
N ASP A 192 -8.21 0.62 7.05
CA ASP A 192 -9.08 1.53 6.29
C ASP A 192 -8.40 2.15 5.07
N GLY A 193 -7.06 2.13 5.03
CA GLY A 193 -6.23 2.65 3.96
C GLY A 193 -6.15 4.18 3.92
N LEU A 194 -5.12 4.67 3.23
CA LEU A 194 -4.88 6.11 3.04
C LEU A 194 -5.53 6.60 1.75
N SER A 195 -6.18 7.76 1.81
CA SER A 195 -6.55 8.49 0.59
C SER A 195 -5.28 9.03 -0.07
N VAL A 196 -5.22 9.00 -1.40
CA VAL A 196 -4.02 9.35 -2.17
C VAL A 196 -4.30 10.45 -3.17
N THR A 197 -3.41 11.43 -3.25
CA THR A 197 -3.28 12.31 -4.42
C THR A 197 -1.88 12.17 -5.00
N VAL A 198 -1.81 12.00 -6.32
CA VAL A 198 -0.58 11.79 -7.06
C VAL A 198 -0.23 13.06 -7.83
N TYR A 199 1.01 13.49 -7.73
CA TYR A 199 1.54 14.71 -8.34
C TYR A 199 2.71 14.42 -9.28
N GLN A 200 2.83 15.20 -10.34
CA GLN A 200 4.09 15.41 -11.07
C GLN A 200 4.42 16.91 -11.03
N GLY A 201 5.47 17.26 -10.29
CA GLY A 201 5.72 18.66 -9.91
C GLY A 201 4.53 19.25 -9.14
N ASN A 202 3.90 20.29 -9.69
CA ASN A 202 2.73 20.95 -9.09
C ASN A 202 1.39 20.50 -9.70
N LYS A 203 1.42 19.59 -10.68
CA LYS A 203 0.21 19.09 -11.36
C LYS A 203 -0.30 17.85 -10.64
N ILE A 204 -1.60 17.81 -10.33
CA ILE A 204 -2.28 16.58 -9.93
C ILE A 204 -2.44 15.71 -11.18
N ILE A 205 -2.02 14.46 -11.09
CA ILE A 205 -2.11 13.47 -12.17
C ILE A 205 -2.97 12.27 -11.80
N GLY A 206 -3.38 12.16 -10.53
CA GLY A 206 -4.34 11.17 -10.11
C GLY A 206 -4.81 11.32 -8.68
N THR A 207 -5.95 10.72 -8.36
CA THR A 207 -6.54 10.73 -7.01
C THR A 207 -7.20 9.40 -6.70
N SER A 208 -7.15 8.96 -5.44
CA SER A 208 -7.86 7.77 -5.01
C SER A 208 -9.37 7.98 -5.03
N LYS A 209 -10.15 6.96 -5.39
CA LYS A 209 -11.61 7.00 -5.23
C LYS A 209 -12.00 7.11 -3.76
N ILE A 210 -13.06 7.88 -3.49
CA ILE A 210 -13.59 8.07 -2.13
C ILE A 210 -14.07 6.75 -1.51
N LEU A 211 -14.75 5.92 -2.31
CA LEU A 211 -15.32 4.64 -1.85
C LEU A 211 -14.33 3.47 -1.94
N ASN A 212 -13.24 3.62 -2.68
CA ASN A 212 -12.20 2.62 -2.83
C ASN A 212 -10.84 3.30 -2.90
N LYS A 213 -10.22 3.52 -1.75
CA LYS A 213 -8.95 4.25 -1.63
C LYS A 213 -7.78 3.57 -2.34
N ASN A 214 -7.94 2.29 -2.70
CA ASN A 214 -6.92 1.51 -3.40
C ASN A 214 -6.87 1.83 -4.91
N GLU A 215 -7.98 2.28 -5.48
CA GLU A 215 -8.08 2.57 -6.92
C GLU A 215 -7.79 4.05 -7.21
N ILE A 216 -6.89 4.30 -8.17
CA ILE A 216 -6.53 5.65 -8.61
C ILE A 216 -7.30 6.01 -9.89
N LEU A 217 -7.94 7.18 -9.85
CA LEU A 217 -8.44 7.89 -11.03
C LEU A 217 -7.29 8.73 -11.58
N TRP A 218 -6.83 8.41 -12.79
CA TRP A 218 -5.76 9.12 -13.48
C TRP A 218 -6.32 10.22 -14.40
N ASP A 219 -5.62 11.35 -14.46
CA ASP A 219 -5.91 12.49 -15.34
C ASP A 219 -5.17 12.43 -16.69
#